data_AF-A0A6M0LGT0-F1
#
_entry.id   AF-A0A6M0LGT0-F1
#
_cell.length_a   1.000
_cell.length_b   1.000
_cell.length_c   1.000
_cell.angle_alpha   90.00
_cell.angle_beta   90.00
_cell.angle_gamma   90.00
#
_symmetry.space_group_name_H-M   'P 1'
#
loop_
_entity.id
_entity.type
_entity.pdbx_description
1 polymer ?
#
loop_
_entity_poly.entity_id
_entity_poly.type
_entity_poly.pdbx_seq_one_letter_code
_entity_poly.pdbx_strand_id
1 'polypeptide(L)'
;MKINIDVDDSLQQDMITIHCREITDEILELQRLLSQKQTGGQKISAYIDDTEYYVDVKTILFLEADGNYISVHTAKSIYRVRQKLYELEELLPRDFLRVSKSTIVNTELIASIKKNITGASEISFRNSIKKAYASRNYIKALIEIMDEKRLKR
;
A
#
# COMPACT_ATOMS: atom_id res chain seq x y z
N MET A 1 24.60 14.18 -3.57
CA MET A 1 23.42 15.06 -3.53
C MET A 1 23.50 15.93 -2.28
N LYS A 2 23.37 17.26 -2.39
CA LYS A 2 23.26 18.16 -1.23
C LYS A 2 21.78 18.51 -1.08
N ILE A 3 21.22 18.34 0.11
CA ILE A 3 19.82 18.64 0.41
C ILE A 3 19.82 19.87 1.32
N ASN A 4 19.07 20.90 0.95
CA ASN A 4 18.81 22.06 1.78
C ASN A 4 17.32 22.07 2.16
N ILE A 5 17.02 22.45 3.39
CA ILE A 5 15.66 22.63 3.89
C ILE A 5 15.60 24.05 4.44
N ASP A 6 14.75 24.87 3.84
CA ASP A 6 14.55 26.25 4.23
C ASP A 6 13.21 26.35 4.96
N VAL A 7 13.23 26.91 6.18
CA VAL A 7 12.03 27.14 6.99
C VAL A 7 11.63 28.60 6.84
N ASP A 8 10.42 28.83 6.33
CA ASP A 8 9.85 30.15 6.11
C ASP A 8 8.44 30.21 6.70
N ASP A 9 8.32 30.89 7.83
CA ASP A 9 7.07 31.02 8.59
C ASP A 9 6.01 31.89 7.87
N SER A 10 6.36 32.53 6.76
CA SER A 10 5.42 33.30 5.94
C SER A 10 4.65 32.46 4.91
N LEU A 11 5.05 31.20 4.70
CA LEU A 11 4.37 30.29 3.78
C LEU A 11 3.00 29.88 4.33
N GLN A 12 1.97 29.99 3.49
CA GLN A 12 0.62 29.54 3.84
C GLN A 12 0.47 28.02 3.83
N GLN A 13 1.37 27.31 3.14
CA GLN A 13 1.42 25.85 3.07
C GLN A 13 2.83 25.38 2.67
N ASP A 14 3.16 24.15 3.05
CA ASP A 14 4.42 23.50 2.67
C ASP A 14 4.54 23.38 1.15
N MET A 15 5.66 23.84 0.61
CA MET A 15 5.98 23.78 -0.82
C MET A 15 7.30 23.04 -1.03
N ILE A 16 7.34 22.15 -2.02
CA ILE A 16 8.56 21.47 -2.45
C ILE A 16 8.95 21.99 -3.83
N THR A 17 10.16 22.54 -3.95
CA THR A 17 10.76 22.94 -5.23
C THR A 17 12.00 22.09 -5.51
N ILE A 18 12.05 21.45 -6.67
CA ILE A 18 13.18 20.60 -7.07
C ILE A 18 14.07 21.40 -8.03
N HIS A 19 15.24 21.82 -7.56
CA HIS A 19 16.29 22.40 -8.41
C HIS A 19 17.29 21.33 -8.80
N CYS A 20 17.39 21.04 -10.10
CA CYS A 20 18.30 20.04 -10.65
C CYS A 20 19.10 20.63 -11.82
N ARG A 21 20.31 20.13 -12.03
CA ARG A 21 21.16 20.52 -13.18
C ARG A 21 20.53 20.11 -14.52
N GLU A 22 19.85 18.97 -14.52
CA GLU A 22 19.17 18.38 -15.66
C GLU A 22 18.05 17.47 -15.15
N ILE A 23 16.98 17.31 -15.94
CA ILE A 23 15.90 16.37 -15.63
C ILE A 23 16.38 14.96 -16.00
N THR A 24 16.75 14.17 -15.01
CA THR A 24 17.15 12.77 -15.16
C THR A 24 16.05 11.84 -14.65
N ASP A 25 16.13 10.54 -14.97
CA ASP A 25 15.19 9.53 -14.47
C ASP A 25 15.10 9.51 -12.93
N GLU A 26 16.23 9.74 -12.25
CA GLU A 26 16.29 9.85 -10.79
C GLU A 26 15.47 11.05 -10.26
N ILE A 27 15.54 12.21 -10.94
CA ILE A 27 14.76 13.40 -10.58
C ILE A 27 13.27 13.18 -10.83
N LEU A 28 12.91 12.51 -11.93
CA LEU A 28 11.53 12.15 -12.24
C LEU A 28 10.96 11.16 -11.21
N GLU A 29 11.75 10.21 -10.73
CA GLU A 29 11.35 9.29 -9.66
C GLU A 29 11.11 10.03 -8.34
N LEU A 30 12.01 10.94 -7.96
CA LEU A 30 11.85 11.82 -6.79
C LEU A 30 10.58 12.67 -6.86
N GLN A 31 10.30 13.29 -8.01
CA GLN A 31 9.07 14.05 -8.22
C GLN A 31 7.82 13.18 -8.00
N ARG A 32 7.80 11.95 -8.53
CA ARG A 32 6.67 11.02 -8.36
C ARG A 32 6.46 10.65 -6.90
N LEU A 33 7.53 10.29 -6.18
CA LEU A 33 7.46 9.91 -4.76
C LEU A 33 6.96 11.06 -3.87
N LEU A 34 7.36 12.30 -4.17
CA LEU A 34 6.96 13.48 -3.41
C LEU A 34 5.52 13.89 -3.73
N SER A 35 5.09 13.75 -4.99
CA SER A 35 3.70 14.00 -5.40
C SER A 35 2.70 13.03 -4.78
N GLN A 36 3.10 11.76 -4.57
CA GLN A 36 2.25 10.75 -3.92
C GLN A 36 1.96 11.06 -2.45
N LYS A 37 2.78 11.88 -1.78
CA LYS A 37 2.59 12.26 -0.37
C LYS A 37 1.64 13.45 -0.17
N GLN A 38 1.32 14.20 -1.23
CA GLN A 38 0.52 15.44 -1.15
C GLN A 38 -0.95 15.28 -1.50
N THR A 39 -1.43 14.10 -1.90
CA THR A 39 -2.84 13.91 -2.24
C THR A 39 -3.64 13.46 -1.02
N GLY A 40 -4.71 14.20 -0.72
CA GLY A 40 -5.86 13.65 0.00
C GLY A 40 -6.16 12.24 -0.54
N GLY A 41 -6.40 11.31 0.39
CA GLY A 41 -6.22 9.86 0.23
C GLY A 41 -6.43 9.34 -1.20
N GLN A 42 -5.38 8.76 -1.79
CA GLN A 42 -5.46 8.01 -3.04
C GLN A 42 -6.69 7.10 -2.99
N LYS A 43 -7.58 7.22 -3.96
CA LYS A 43 -8.77 6.37 -4.07
C LYS A 43 -8.64 5.43 -5.26
N ILE A 44 -9.20 4.24 -5.13
CA ILE A 44 -9.43 3.34 -6.26
C ILE A 44 -10.92 3.30 -6.57
N SER A 45 -11.26 3.32 -7.86
CA SER A 45 -12.60 2.97 -8.32
C SER A 45 -12.78 1.46 -8.19
N ALA A 46 -13.82 1.03 -7.48
CA ALA A 46 -14.17 -0.36 -7.28
C ALA A 46 -15.69 -0.55 -7.19
N TYR A 47 -16.18 -1.75 -7.44
CA TYR A 47 -17.60 -2.00 -7.63
C TYR A 47 -18.17 -2.92 -6.57
N ILE A 48 -19.41 -2.67 -6.17
CA ILE A 48 -20.32 -3.67 -5.56
C ILE A 48 -21.49 -3.78 -6.51
N ASP A 49 -21.69 -4.97 -7.08
CA ASP A 49 -22.61 -5.20 -8.19
C ASP A 49 -22.38 -4.17 -9.31
N ASP A 50 -23.40 -3.40 -9.68
CA ASP A 50 -23.34 -2.38 -10.74
C ASP A 50 -23.01 -0.96 -10.21
N THR A 51 -22.75 -0.82 -8.92
CA THR A 51 -22.47 0.49 -8.31
C THR A 51 -20.98 0.71 -8.13
N GLU A 52 -20.48 1.83 -8.67
CA GLU A 52 -19.09 2.27 -8.52
C GLU A 52 -18.89 3.02 -7.19
N TYR A 53 -17.81 2.71 -6.49
CA TYR A 53 -17.38 3.32 -5.24
C TYR A 53 -15.93 3.77 -5.36
N TYR A 54 -15.63 4.94 -4.79
CA TYR A 54 -14.26 5.46 -4.68
C TYR A 54 -13.70 5.13 -3.30
N VAL A 55 -12.97 4.02 -3.22
CA VAL A 55 -12.45 3.46 -1.96
C VAL A 55 -11.12 4.11 -1.62
N ASP A 56 -11.01 4.71 -0.42
CA ASP A 56 -9.74 5.25 0.08
C ASP A 56 -8.74 4.10 0.32
N VAL A 57 -7.60 4.16 -0.35
CA VAL A 57 -6.52 3.17 -0.29
C VAL A 57 -6.06 2.92 1.14
N LYS A 58 -6.05 3.95 2.01
CA LYS A 58 -5.65 3.81 3.41
C LYS A 58 -6.60 2.94 4.23
N THR A 59 -7.83 2.70 3.75
CA THR A 59 -8.83 1.84 4.41
C THR A 59 -8.79 0.38 3.95
N ILE A 60 -8.02 0.09 2.89
CA ILE A 60 -7.88 -1.26 2.33
C ILE A 60 -6.97 -2.07 3.24
N LEU A 61 -7.48 -3.21 3.71
CA LEU A 61 -6.76 -4.21 4.50
C LEU A 61 -5.87 -5.05 3.60
N PHE A 62 -6.45 -5.60 2.53
CA PHE A 62 -5.75 -6.41 1.55
C PHE A 62 -6.55 -6.51 0.25
N LEU A 63 -5.87 -6.94 -0.80
CA LEU A 63 -6.42 -7.27 -2.09
C LEU A 63 -6.17 -8.76 -2.36
N GLU A 64 -7.15 -9.43 -2.92
CA GLU A 64 -7.08 -10.86 -3.22
C GLU A 64 -7.65 -11.16 -4.61
N ALA A 65 -6.92 -11.91 -5.42
CA ALA A 65 -7.41 -12.36 -6.70
C ALA A 65 -8.52 -13.40 -6.51
N ASP A 66 -9.69 -13.11 -7.07
CA ASP A 66 -10.91 -13.93 -7.01
C ASP A 66 -11.45 -14.13 -8.44
N GLY A 67 -11.03 -15.22 -9.07
CA GLY A 67 -11.35 -15.54 -10.45
C GLY A 67 -10.86 -14.45 -11.43
N ASN A 68 -11.81 -13.77 -12.07
CA ASN A 68 -11.53 -12.72 -13.06
C ASN A 68 -11.38 -11.31 -12.47
N TYR A 69 -11.60 -11.16 -11.16
CA TYR A 69 -11.58 -9.89 -10.46
C TYR A 69 -10.55 -9.90 -9.34
N ILE A 70 -10.22 -8.71 -8.84
CA ILE A 70 -9.53 -8.56 -7.56
C ILE A 70 -10.55 -8.05 -6.54
N SER A 71 -10.70 -8.81 -5.46
CA SER A 71 -11.47 -8.42 -4.29
C SER A 71 -10.64 -7.45 -3.46
N VAL A 72 -11.20 -6.27 -3.21
CA VAL A 72 -10.63 -5.21 -2.37
C VAL A 72 -11.30 -5.28 -1.01
N HIS A 73 -10.57 -5.72 0.01
CA HIS A 73 -11.09 -5.91 1.35
C HIS A 73 -10.84 -4.67 2.20
N THR A 74 -11.90 -3.96 2.56
CA THR A 74 -11.88 -2.99 3.67
C THR A 74 -12.41 -3.66 4.94
N ALA A 75 -12.36 -2.98 6.08
CA ALA A 75 -12.98 -3.49 7.31
C ALA A 75 -14.49 -3.71 7.16
N LYS A 76 -15.18 -2.83 6.42
CA LYS A 76 -16.64 -2.82 6.30
C LYS A 76 -17.16 -3.66 5.14
N SER A 77 -16.51 -3.57 3.98
CA SER A 77 -17.04 -4.10 2.71
C SER A 77 -15.97 -4.82 1.89
N ILE A 78 -16.41 -5.58 0.89
CA ILE A 78 -15.56 -6.16 -0.14
C ILE A 78 -16.03 -5.57 -1.47
N TYR A 79 -15.11 -4.93 -2.19
CA TYR A 79 -15.37 -4.38 -3.53
C TYR A 79 -14.64 -5.22 -4.57
N ARG A 80 -14.98 -5.04 -5.85
CA ARG A 80 -14.32 -5.72 -6.97
C ARG A 80 -13.72 -4.73 -7.95
N VAL A 81 -12.54 -5.04 -8.43
CA VAL A 81 -11.90 -4.33 -9.56
C VAL A 81 -11.52 -5.32 -10.67
N ARG A 82 -11.47 -4.84 -11.91
CA ARG A 82 -11.11 -5.66 -13.09
C ARG A 82 -9.61 -5.67 -13.40
N GLN A 83 -8.85 -4.75 -12.82
CA GLN A 83 -7.39 -4.70 -12.98
C GLN A 83 -6.73 -5.99 -12.50
N LYS A 84 -5.55 -6.30 -13.02
CA LYS A 84 -4.77 -7.44 -12.53
C LYS A 84 -4.03 -7.08 -11.25
N LEU A 85 -3.73 -8.10 -10.44
CA LEU A 85 -3.07 -7.89 -9.15
C LEU A 85 -1.70 -7.21 -9.29
N TYR A 86 -0.94 -7.51 -10.35
CA TYR A 86 0.37 -6.87 -10.60
C TYR A 86 0.23 -5.39 -11.00
N GLU A 87 -0.83 -5.02 -11.73
CA GLU A 87 -1.11 -3.62 -12.09
C GLU A 87 -1.45 -2.82 -10.82
N LEU A 88 -2.22 -3.41 -9.92
CA LEU A 88 -2.52 -2.79 -8.62
C LEU A 88 -1.27 -2.68 -7.76
N GLU A 89 -0.37 -3.67 -7.79
CA GLU A 89 0.91 -3.64 -7.07
C GLU A 89 1.77 -2.44 -7.45
N GLU A 90 1.81 -2.07 -8.73
CA GLU A 90 2.56 -0.90 -9.22
C GLU A 90 1.92 0.45 -8.82
N LEU A 91 0.60 0.47 -8.61
CA LEU A 91 -0.15 1.69 -8.29
C LEU A 91 -0.28 1.93 -6.79
N LEU A 92 -0.18 0.89 -5.97
CA LEU A 92 -0.39 0.96 -4.53
C LEU A 92 0.83 1.58 -3.82
N PRO A 93 0.61 2.29 -2.69
CA PRO A 93 1.70 2.82 -1.87
C PRO A 93 2.64 1.73 -1.36
N ARG A 94 3.86 2.12 -0.98
CA ARG A 94 4.90 1.22 -0.43
C ARG A 94 4.47 0.40 0.80
N ASP A 95 3.43 0.82 1.49
CA ASP A 95 2.89 0.08 2.64
C ASP A 95 2.10 -1.18 2.22
N PHE A 96 1.81 -1.34 0.94
CA PHE A 96 1.24 -2.57 0.38
C PHE A 96 2.35 -3.53 -0.01
N LEU A 97 2.25 -4.77 0.48
CA LEU A 97 3.21 -5.82 0.21
C LEU A 97 2.51 -7.06 -0.33
N ARG A 98 3.02 -7.62 -1.42
CA ARG A 98 2.59 -8.92 -1.91
C ARG A 98 3.04 -10.03 -0.98
N VAL A 99 2.09 -10.85 -0.54
CA VAL A 99 2.32 -11.94 0.42
C VAL A 99 1.98 -13.32 -0.15
N SER A 100 1.44 -13.37 -1.36
CA SER A 100 1.21 -14.59 -2.11
C SER A 100 1.12 -14.27 -3.61
N LYS A 101 0.99 -15.30 -4.46
CA LYS A 101 0.71 -15.08 -5.88
C LYS A 101 -0.62 -14.35 -6.12
N SER A 102 -1.57 -14.44 -5.19
CA SER A 102 -2.93 -13.90 -5.30
C SER A 102 -3.25 -12.81 -4.29
N THR A 103 -2.34 -12.41 -3.39
CA THR A 103 -2.68 -11.54 -2.26
C THR A 103 -1.66 -10.44 -2.05
N ILE A 104 -2.13 -9.19 -1.91
CA ILE A 104 -1.36 -8.02 -1.47
C ILE A 104 -1.99 -7.49 -0.19
N VAL A 105 -1.21 -7.21 0.85
CA VAL A 105 -1.71 -6.72 2.15
C VAL A 105 -1.19 -5.33 2.46
N ASN A 106 -2.00 -4.53 3.16
CA ASN A 106 -1.57 -3.28 3.75
C ASN A 106 -0.88 -3.55 5.09
N THR A 107 0.44 -3.36 5.12
CA THR A 107 1.29 -3.64 6.30
C THR A 107 1.01 -2.70 7.47
N GLU A 108 0.49 -1.48 7.23
CA GLU A 108 0.16 -0.52 8.30
C GLU A 108 -1.04 -0.98 9.15
N LEU A 109 -1.93 -1.79 8.56
CA LEU A 109 -3.15 -2.25 9.20
C LEU A 109 -3.03 -3.65 9.81
N ILE A 110 -1.87 -4.29 9.71
CA ILE A 110 -1.63 -5.60 10.32
C ILE A 110 -1.66 -5.46 11.86
N ALA A 111 -2.45 -6.32 12.49
CA ALA A 111 -2.52 -6.47 13.95
C ALA A 111 -1.62 -7.60 14.44
N SER A 112 -1.64 -8.75 13.78
CA SER A 112 -0.84 -9.91 14.16
C SER A 112 -0.56 -10.84 12.98
N ILE A 113 0.53 -11.59 13.09
CA ILE A 113 0.93 -12.61 12.13
C ILE A 113 1.13 -13.92 12.89
N LYS A 114 0.32 -14.94 12.60
CA LYS A 114 0.51 -16.30 13.12
C LYS A 114 1.28 -17.12 12.11
N LYS A 115 2.59 -17.27 12.37
CA LYS A 115 3.50 -18.02 11.50
C LYS A 115 3.09 -19.50 11.44
N ASN A 116 3.08 -20.05 10.23
CA ASN A 116 2.94 -21.47 9.99
C ASN A 116 4.16 -21.95 9.19
N ILE A 117 4.85 -22.96 9.71
CA ILE A 117 6.08 -23.51 9.11
C ILE A 117 5.74 -24.43 7.92
N THR A 118 4.65 -25.17 8.02
CA THR A 118 4.26 -26.18 7.03
C THR A 118 3.21 -25.68 6.03
N GLY A 119 2.58 -24.53 6.30
CA GLY A 119 1.50 -23.98 5.49
C GLY A 119 1.55 -22.47 5.33
N ALA A 120 0.42 -21.88 4.93
CA ALA A 120 0.30 -20.43 4.83
C ALA A 120 0.22 -19.79 6.23
N SER A 121 0.91 -18.67 6.41
CA SER A 121 0.87 -17.90 7.65
C SER A 121 -0.32 -16.96 7.66
N GLU A 122 -1.06 -16.93 8.75
CA GLU A 122 -2.28 -16.12 8.88
C GLU A 122 -1.93 -14.68 9.27
N ILE A 123 -2.52 -13.71 8.58
CA ILE A 123 -2.41 -12.27 8.83
C ILE A 123 -3.78 -11.78 9.31
N SER A 124 -3.79 -11.15 10.49
CA SER A 124 -4.98 -10.49 11.04
C SER A 124 -4.81 -8.97 11.03
N PHE A 125 -5.91 -8.24 10.87
CA PHE A 125 -5.90 -6.78 10.72
C PHE A 125 -6.55 -6.07 11.90
N ARG A 126 -6.13 -4.83 12.16
CA ARG A 126 -6.73 -3.99 13.23
C ARG A 126 -8.20 -3.70 12.90
N ASN A 127 -9.06 -3.77 13.91
CA ASN A 127 -10.48 -3.44 13.80
C ASN A 127 -11.24 -4.22 12.71
N SER A 128 -10.83 -5.46 12.42
CA SER A 128 -11.45 -6.31 11.41
C SER A 128 -11.36 -7.78 11.80
N ILE A 129 -12.41 -8.55 11.51
CA ILE A 129 -12.41 -10.01 11.62
C ILE A 129 -11.82 -10.71 10.39
N LYS A 130 -11.56 -9.95 9.32
CA LYS A 130 -11.04 -10.49 8.05
C LYS A 130 -9.59 -10.91 8.22
N LYS A 131 -9.20 -11.93 7.46
CA LYS A 131 -7.86 -12.52 7.48
C LYS A 131 -7.34 -12.67 6.07
N ALA A 132 -6.02 -12.58 5.93
CA ALA A 132 -5.30 -12.89 4.70
C ALA A 132 -4.23 -13.95 5.00
N TYR A 133 -3.69 -14.57 3.95
CA TYR A 133 -2.70 -15.63 4.11
C TYR A 133 -1.44 -15.36 3.31
N ALA A 134 -0.29 -15.37 3.99
CA ALA A 134 1.01 -15.30 3.37
C ALA A 134 1.51 -16.70 3.02
N SER A 135 1.98 -16.88 1.79
CA SER A 135 2.62 -18.13 1.37
C SER A 135 4.06 -18.22 1.87
N ARG A 136 4.60 -19.44 1.95
CA ARG A 136 5.94 -19.73 2.49
C ARG A 136 7.07 -18.94 1.83
N ASN A 137 6.93 -18.62 0.53
CA ASN A 137 7.97 -17.90 -0.20
C ASN A 137 7.98 -16.39 0.07
N TYR A 138 6.89 -15.84 0.63
CA TYR A 138 6.73 -14.40 0.82
C TYR A 138 6.74 -14.00 2.30
N ILE A 139 6.49 -14.93 3.22
CA ILE A 139 6.43 -14.64 4.65
C ILE A 139 7.75 -14.04 5.18
N LYS A 140 8.90 -14.45 4.64
CA LYS A 140 10.21 -13.92 5.07
C LYS A 140 10.30 -12.41 4.86
N ALA A 141 10.00 -11.94 3.64
CA ALA A 141 10.01 -10.53 3.28
C ALA A 141 9.01 -9.72 4.11
N LEU A 142 7.81 -10.27 4.36
CA LEU A 142 6.83 -9.62 5.23
C LEU A 142 7.38 -9.42 6.65
N ILE A 143 8.03 -10.42 7.24
CA ILE A 143 8.57 -10.30 8.60
C ILE A 143 9.70 -9.27 8.66
N GLU A 144 10.61 -9.26 7.69
CA GLU A 144 11.70 -8.27 7.61
C GLU A 144 11.15 -6.84 7.60
N ILE A 145 10.16 -6.54 6.74
CA ILE A 145 9.49 -5.23 6.70
C ILE A 145 8.81 -4.89 8.03
N MET A 146 8.12 -5.86 8.65
CA MET A 146 7.43 -5.64 9.92
C MET A 146 8.42 -5.37 11.08
N ASP A 147 9.60 -6.00 11.06
CA ASP A 147 10.65 -5.78 12.08
C ASP A 147 11.33 -4.41 11.88
N GLU A 148 11.59 -3.99 10.65
CA GLU A 148 12.07 -2.62 10.37
C GLU A 148 11.09 -1.54 10.86
N LYS A 149 9.78 -1.77 10.67
CA LYS A 149 8.73 -0.85 11.14
C LYS A 149 8.63 -0.77 12.67
N ARG A 150 9.07 -1.81 13.40
CA ARG A 150 9.14 -1.78 14.87
C ARG A 150 10.31 -0.95 15.39
N LEU A 151 11.44 -0.99 14.70
CA LEU A 151 12.68 -0.29 15.09
C LEU A 151 12.63 1.23 14.83
N LYS A 152 11.72 1.70 13.98
CA LYS A 152 11.54 3.12 13.62
C LYS A 152 10.50 3.86 14.49
N ARG A 153 9.98 3.22 15.55
CA ARG A 153 9.11 3.83 16.57
C ARG A 153 9.88 4.07 17.85
#